data_AF-A0A2T5IRQ2-F1
#
_entry.id   AF-A0A2T5IRQ2-F1
#
_cell.length_a   1.000
_cell.length_b   1.000
_cell.length_c   1.000
_cell.angle_alpha   90.00
_cell.angle_beta   90.00
_cell.angle_gamma   90.00
#
_symmetry.space_group_name_H-M   'P 1'
#
loop_
_entity.id
_entity.type
_entity.pdbx_description
1 polymer ?
#
loop_
_entity_poly.entity_id
_entity_poly.type
_entity_poly.pdbx_seq_one_letter_code
_entity_poly.pdbx_strand_id
1 'polypeptide(L)'
;MTATNPIADWLLECTEANSNTWTQIGEKREVRESGYETTYKNADSWLYANFLQWCSRANKTPLAIRRFRELLIQTCVTLKISVLESRRSTGIGLTGIRIKKRD
;
A
#
# COMPACT_ATOMS: atom_id res chain seq x y z
N MET A 1 -9.07 21.40 10.22
CA MET A 1 -8.15 20.24 10.23
C MET A 1 -8.02 19.74 8.81
N THR A 2 -6.90 20.02 8.15
CA THR A 2 -6.60 19.47 6.82
C THR A 2 -6.46 17.96 6.98
N ALA A 3 -7.32 17.18 6.31
CA ALA A 3 -7.19 15.73 6.32
C ALA A 3 -5.85 15.36 5.68
N THR A 4 -4.85 15.02 6.50
CA THR A 4 -3.54 14.58 6.03
C THR A 4 -3.74 13.30 5.22
N ASN A 5 -3.29 13.31 3.97
CA ASN A 5 -3.35 12.15 3.09
C ASN A 5 -2.48 11.01 3.67
N PRO A 6 -3.07 9.93 4.22
CA PRO A 6 -2.31 8.87 4.90
C PRO A 6 -1.41 8.08 3.95
N ILE A 7 -1.64 8.20 2.63
CA ILE A 7 -0.81 7.58 1.60
C ILE A 7 0.62 8.12 1.65
N ALA A 8 0.81 9.43 1.84
CA ALA A 8 2.15 10.02 1.80
C ALA A 8 3.02 9.51 2.95
N ASP A 9 2.49 9.55 4.18
CA ASP A 9 3.14 8.99 5.37
C ASP A 9 3.47 7.50 5.17
N TRP A 10 2.48 6.70 4.76
CA TRP A 10 2.65 5.28 4.50
C TRP A 10 3.71 5.00 3.42
N LEU A 11 3.70 5.75 2.32
CA LEU A 11 4.60 5.56 1.20
C LEU A 11 6.06 5.80 1.63
N LEU A 12 6.30 6.83 2.43
CA LEU A 12 7.61 7.14 2.98
C LEU A 12 8.08 6.08 3.99
N GLU A 13 7.19 5.60 4.86
CA GLU A 13 7.54 4.66 5.92
C GLU A 13 7.71 3.22 5.40
N CYS A 14 6.79 2.75 4.56
CA CYS A 14 6.62 1.33 4.25
C CYS A 14 7.08 0.93 2.85
N THR A 15 7.34 1.88 1.96
CA THR A 15 7.74 1.59 0.59
C THR A 15 9.02 2.32 0.20
N GLU A 16 9.61 1.88 -0.90
CA GLU A 16 10.75 2.53 -1.52
C GLU A 16 10.60 2.51 -3.04
N ALA A 17 11.20 3.52 -3.69
CA ALA A 17 11.22 3.59 -5.15
C ALA A 17 12.08 2.45 -5.72
N ASN A 18 11.53 1.73 -6.69
CA ASN A 18 12.25 0.67 -7.40
C ASN A 18 11.67 0.52 -8.81
N SER A 19 12.35 1.08 -9.80
CA SER A 19 11.92 1.11 -11.20
C SER A 19 11.77 -0.28 -11.84
N ASN A 20 12.45 -1.30 -11.32
CA ASN A 20 12.52 -2.64 -11.91
C ASN A 20 11.54 -3.62 -11.26
N THR A 21 10.85 -3.21 -10.19
CA THR A 21 9.96 -4.07 -9.43
C THR A 21 8.51 -3.72 -9.74
N TRP A 22 7.73 -4.75 -10.08
CA TRP A 22 6.28 -4.68 -10.10
C TRP A 22 5.73 -5.22 -8.79
N THR A 23 4.93 -4.43 -8.11
CA THR A 23 4.31 -4.78 -6.83
C THR A 23 2.80 -4.79 -6.98
N GLN A 24 2.16 -5.88 -6.58
CA GLN A 24 0.73 -6.04 -6.71
C GLN A 24 -0.02 -5.07 -5.77
N ILE A 25 -1.10 -4.44 -6.25
CA ILE A 25 -2.00 -3.66 -5.39
C ILE A 25 -2.67 -4.59 -4.37
N GLY A 26 -3.14 -5.73 -4.85
CA GLY A 26 -3.74 -6.78 -4.03
C GLY A 26 -5.17 -6.43 -3.64
N GLU A 27 -5.65 -7.04 -2.56
CA GLU A 27 -6.99 -6.84 -2.05
C GLU A 27 -7.03 -7.00 -0.53
N LYS A 28 -8.19 -6.69 0.07
CA LYS A 28 -8.41 -6.84 1.50
C LYS A 28 -8.68 -8.32 1.82
N ARG A 29 -7.74 -8.97 2.52
CA ARG A 29 -7.92 -10.31 3.10
C ARG A 29 -7.55 -10.29 4.57
N GLU A 30 -8.53 -10.11 5.43
CA GLU A 30 -8.33 -10.11 6.88
C GLU A 30 -8.06 -11.53 7.39
N VAL A 31 -7.12 -11.62 8.32
CA VAL A 31 -6.85 -12.81 9.13
C VAL A 31 -7.15 -12.39 10.57
N ARG A 32 -8.21 -12.98 11.13
CA ARG A 32 -8.66 -12.72 12.50
C ARG A 32 -8.47 -13.98 13.31
N GLU A 33 -7.62 -13.90 14.32
CA GLU A 33 -7.44 -14.95 15.31
C GLU A 33 -7.99 -14.46 16.65
N SER A 34 -8.71 -15.31 17.36
CA SER A 34 -9.30 -14.93 18.64
C SER A 34 -8.21 -14.53 19.63
N GLY A 35 -8.31 -13.33 20.20
CA GLY A 35 -7.31 -12.79 21.12
C GLY A 35 -6.13 -12.07 20.47
N TYR A 36 -6.06 -11.99 19.14
CA TYR A 36 -4.98 -11.32 18.42
C TYR A 36 -5.47 -10.11 17.61
N GLU A 37 -4.55 -9.21 17.28
CA GLU A 37 -4.82 -8.09 16.38
C GLU A 37 -5.23 -8.62 14.99
N THR A 38 -6.17 -7.93 14.33
CA THR A 38 -6.49 -8.23 12.93
C THR A 38 -5.26 -7.97 12.07
N THR A 39 -4.84 -8.99 11.32
CA THR A 39 -3.77 -8.86 10.33
C THR A 39 -4.31 -9.01 8.92
N TYR A 40 -3.51 -8.66 7.92
CA TYR A 40 -3.87 -8.78 6.51
C TYR A 40 -2.95 -9.77 5.80
N LYS A 41 -3.54 -10.75 5.10
CA LYS A 41 -2.78 -11.69 4.29
C LYS A 41 -2.00 -10.94 3.21
N ASN A 42 -0.75 -11.35 2.98
CA ASN A 42 0.17 -10.73 2.02
C ASN A 42 0.52 -9.27 2.33
N ALA A 43 0.44 -8.84 3.60
CA ALA A 43 0.82 -7.48 4.01
C ALA A 43 2.30 -7.14 3.76
N ASP A 44 3.14 -8.13 3.44
CA ASP A 44 4.54 -7.98 3.06
C ASP A 44 4.76 -7.84 1.54
N SER A 45 3.74 -8.13 0.73
CA SER A 45 3.87 -8.31 -0.72
C SER A 45 2.81 -7.56 -1.54
N TRP A 46 1.67 -7.22 -0.95
CA TRP A 46 0.59 -6.45 -1.57
C TRP A 46 0.47 -5.05 -0.98
N LEU A 47 0.50 -4.03 -1.85
CA LEU A 47 0.50 -2.62 -1.44
C LEU A 47 -0.70 -2.28 -0.56
N TYR A 48 -1.91 -2.73 -0.94
CA TYR A 48 -3.11 -2.41 -0.20
C TYR A 48 -3.19 -3.16 1.14
N ALA A 49 -2.79 -4.43 1.19
CA ALA A 49 -2.74 -5.18 2.45
C ALA A 49 -1.72 -4.56 3.42
N ASN A 50 -0.55 -4.14 2.92
CA ASN A 50 0.46 -3.43 3.70
C ASN A 50 -0.07 -2.10 4.25
N PHE A 51 -0.75 -1.32 3.40
CA PHE A 51 -1.37 -0.06 3.80
C PHE A 51 -2.43 -0.26 4.89
N LEU A 52 -3.31 -1.26 4.75
CA LEU A 52 -4.31 -1.56 5.79
C LEU A 52 -3.67 -1.96 7.12
N GLN A 53 -2.61 -2.78 7.07
CA GLN A 53 -1.86 -3.16 8.25
C GLN A 53 -1.17 -1.96 8.92
N TRP A 54 -0.60 -1.06 8.12
CA TRP A 54 -0.01 0.19 8.62
C TRP A 54 -1.06 1.11 9.23
N CYS A 55 -2.23 1.28 8.59
CA CYS A 55 -3.32 2.08 9.14
C CYS A 55 -3.77 1.59 10.52
N SER A 56 -3.88 0.27 10.72
CA SER A 56 -4.18 -0.33 12.03
C SER A 56 -3.16 0.10 13.09
N ARG A 57 -1.86 -0.04 12.77
CA ARG A 57 -0.76 0.25 13.71
C ARG A 57 -0.57 1.75 13.98
N ALA A 58 -0.78 2.59 12.96
CA ALA A 58 -0.59 4.03 13.01
C ALA A 58 -1.85 4.79 13.47
N ASN A 59 -2.93 4.08 13.84
CA ASN A 59 -4.25 4.64 14.18
C ASN A 59 -4.79 5.60 13.11
N LYS A 60 -4.62 5.24 11.82
CA LYS A 60 -5.13 6.01 10.68
C LYS A 60 -6.37 5.33 10.09
N THR A 61 -7.34 6.12 9.63
CA THR A 61 -8.52 5.58 8.95
C THR A 61 -8.13 5.00 7.59
N PRO A 62 -8.39 3.70 7.32
CA PRO A 62 -8.08 3.10 6.04
C PRO A 62 -9.00 3.62 4.93
N LEU A 63 -8.46 3.74 3.73
CA LEU A 63 -9.19 4.10 2.52
C LEU A 63 -9.74 2.85 1.83
N ALA A 64 -10.88 2.98 1.15
CA ALA A 64 -11.34 1.94 0.23
C ALA A 64 -10.35 1.75 -0.93
N ILE A 65 -10.21 0.52 -1.43
CA ILE A 65 -9.16 0.13 -2.39
C ILE A 65 -9.08 1.02 -3.64
N ARG A 66 -10.23 1.40 -4.20
CA ARG A 66 -10.28 2.28 -5.37
C ARG A 66 -9.69 3.66 -5.05
N ARG A 67 -10.09 4.23 -3.91
CA ARG A 67 -9.60 5.54 -3.46
C ARG A 67 -8.12 5.48 -3.07
N PHE A 68 -7.69 4.39 -2.44
CA PHE A 68 -6.29 4.11 -2.15
C PHE A 68 -5.45 4.13 -3.43
N ARG A 69 -5.85 3.37 -4.46
CA ARG A 69 -5.14 3.27 -5.73
C ARG A 69 -5.04 4.62 -6.46
N GLU A 70 -6.15 5.35 -6.55
CA GLU A 70 -6.18 6.68 -7.16
C GLU A 70 -5.23 7.66 -6.45
N LEU A 71 -5.31 7.73 -5.11
CA LEU A 71 -4.46 8.62 -4.33
C LEU A 71 -3.00 8.18 -4.31
N LEU A 72 -2.71 6.88 -4.37
CA LEU A 72 -1.35 6.34 -4.47
C LEU A 72 -0.63 6.87 -5.70
N ILE A 73 -1.25 6.72 -6.88
CA ILE A 73 -0.67 7.18 -8.14
C ILE A 73 -0.46 8.71 -8.11
N GLN A 74 -1.45 9.46 -7.64
CA GLN A 74 -1.34 10.92 -7.51
C GLN A 74 -0.20 11.32 -6.56
N THR A 75 -0.09 10.65 -5.41
CA THR A 75 0.95 10.94 -4.41
C THR A 75 2.34 10.62 -4.95
N CYS A 76 2.50 9.52 -5.70
CA CYS A 76 3.76 9.21 -6.40
C CYS A 76 4.15 10.33 -7.38
N VAL A 77 3.20 10.82 -8.18
CA VAL A 77 3.44 11.94 -9.11
C VAL A 77 3.86 13.21 -8.36
N THR A 78 3.17 13.57 -7.27
CA THR A 78 3.53 14.73 -6.43
C THR A 78 4.94 14.61 -5.86
N LEU A 79 5.34 13.40 -5.46
CA LEU A 79 6.67 13.10 -4.91
C LEU A 79 7.72 12.81 -5.99
N LYS A 80 7.38 12.99 -7.28
CA LYS A 80 8.25 12.72 -8.43
C LYS A 80 8.78 11.28 -8.51
N ILE A 81 8.01 10.33 -8.01
CA ILE A 81 8.26 8.89 -8.14
C ILE A 81 7.57 8.39 -9.40
N SER A 82 8.35 7.91 -10.37
CA SER A 82 7.79 7.35 -11.60
C SER A 82 7.15 5.99 -11.31
N VAL A 83 5.84 5.89 -11.51
CA VAL A 83 5.09 4.65 -11.38
C VAL A 83 4.29 4.37 -12.64
N LEU A 84 4.23 3.09 -13.02
CA LEU A 84 3.42 2.61 -14.13
C LEU A 84 2.47 1.53 -13.63
N GLU A 85 1.19 1.76 -13.81
CA GLU A 85 0.20 0.73 -13.54
C GLU A 85 0.11 -0.28 -14.68
N SER A 86 0.07 -1.56 -14.32
CA SER A 86 -0.12 -2.64 -15.28
C SER A 86 -0.84 -3.82 -14.65
N ARG A 87 -1.49 -4.62 -15.52
CA ARG A 87 -2.12 -5.88 -15.15
C ARG A 87 -1.20 -7.05 -15.48
N ARG A 88 -1.14 -8.02 -14.59
CA ARG A 88 -0.54 -9.36 -14.78
C ARG A 88 -1.60 -10.43 -14.48
N SER A 89 -1.27 -11.70 -14.72
CA SER A 89 -2.16 -12.84 -14.42
C SER A 89 -2.62 -12.87 -12.96
N THR A 90 -1.77 -12.41 -12.03
CA THR A 90 -2.07 -12.37 -10.58
C THR A 90 -2.92 -11.18 -10.15
N GLY A 91 -3.09 -10.15 -10.99
CA GLY A 91 -3.89 -8.97 -10.67
C GLY A 91 -3.34 -7.65 -11.22
N ILE A 92 -3.78 -6.54 -10.63
CA ILE A 92 -3.30 -5.18 -10.94
C ILE A 92 -2.15 -4.83 -9.99
N GLY A 93 -1.12 -4.17 -10.50
CA GLY A 93 0.03 -3.72 -9.72
C GLY A 93 0.67 -2.46 -10.30
N LEU A 94 1.64 -1.94 -9.56
CA LEU A 94 2.45 -0.79 -9.93
C LEU A 94 3.90 -1.22 -10.10
N THR A 95 4.49 -0.85 -11.23
CA THR A 95 5.95 -0.81 -11.40
C THR A 95 6.46 0.53 -10.88
N GLY A 96 7.61 0.55 -10.21
CA GLY A 96 8.26 1.79 -9.76
C GLY A 96 8.35 1.95 -8.24
N ILE A 97 7.60 1.14 -7.48
CA ILE A 97 7.66 1.09 -6.01
C ILE A 97 7.60 -0.36 -5.53
N ARG A 98 8.19 -0.63 -4.36
CA ARG A 98 8.07 -1.90 -3.65
C ARG A 98 7.94 -1.69 -2.14
N ILE A 99 7.39 -2.69 -1.45
CA ILE A 99 7.35 -2.70 0.01
C ILE A 99 8.78 -2.90 0.54
N LYS A 100 9.17 -2.09 1.51
CA LYS A 100 10.46 -2.24 2.21
C LYS A 100 10.46 -3.57 2.95
N LYS A 101 11.56 -4.33 2.83
CA LYS A 101 11.79 -5.45 3.74
C LYS A 101 12.02 -4.86 5.13
N ARG A 102 11.34 -5.40 6.14
CA ARG A 102 11.69 -5.12 7.53
C ARG A 102 12.82 -6.07 7.88
N ASP A 103 13.97 -5.52 8.22
CA ASP A 103 15.08 -6.27 8.84
C ASP A 103 14.70 -6.74 10.25
#